data_AF-A0A946SUT1-F1
#
_entry.id   AF-A0A946SUT1-F1
#
_cell.length_a   1.000
_cell.length_b   1.000
_cell.length_c   1.000
_cell.angle_alpha   90.00
_cell.angle_beta   90.00
_cell.angle_gamma   90.00
#
_symmetry.space_group_name_H-M   'P 1'
#
loop_
_entity.id
_entity.type
_entity.pdbx_description
1 polymer ?
#
loop_
_entity_poly.entity_id
_entity_poly.type
_entity_poly.pdbx_seq_one_letter_code
_entity_poly.pdbx_strand_id
1 'polypeptide(L)'
;MAGKTFEVAVVGRGMMGSACAWFLAEAGVNVLLVGQSEPADRKKHDGVFASHHDDTRIARIVDPNRVKAWLSHRALPQIRHLENLTGEKILHDVGHLWLGPAEEVAVMAASDQNLNLGCQQFSPEEVGQEFTALSPPADLPGIFQATGAGHIDPRAYVRAEGAAAEQAGTSVVDALVGAVKEQNGNVTLETSAGEFAAQRVVLATGPFFAYGDTPANQLNLTVGTRTIIHFELPAEEAQRLAGLPSIIVKTEDKDRSFYVLPPKPQPDGRTIMKVGITRERKHLTPSQIADWFRSDGDLAMEPHQKQLLFDFIPNLKVLGSRTAPCVTTYTETGHPIIDNLTDRVSALIAGNGYAAKCASALGELAANRLLGKPWPTEINQQLFQRP
;
A
#
# COMPACT_ATOMS: atom_id res chain seq x y z
N MET A 1 -4.26 5.11 31.56
CA MET A 1 -5.15 5.47 30.44
C MET A 1 -6.60 5.04 30.63
N ALA A 2 -6.90 4.04 31.48
CA ALA A 2 -8.29 3.69 31.81
C ALA A 2 -9.04 4.91 32.38
N GLY A 3 -10.19 5.25 31.77
CA GLY A 3 -11.03 6.40 32.15
C GLY A 3 -10.82 7.69 31.34
N LYS A 4 -9.86 7.75 30.40
CA LYS A 4 -9.69 8.91 29.51
C LYS A 4 -10.44 8.68 28.19
N THR A 5 -11.42 9.54 27.88
CA THR A 5 -12.10 9.54 26.59
C THR A 5 -11.28 10.31 25.56
N PHE A 6 -10.96 9.68 24.43
CA PHE A 6 -10.31 10.32 23.30
C PHE A 6 -11.32 11.07 22.42
N GLU A 7 -10.87 12.06 21.66
CA GLU A 7 -11.75 12.70 20.67
C GLU A 7 -11.94 11.78 19.47
N VAL A 8 -10.83 11.21 18.97
CA VAL A 8 -10.85 10.24 17.88
C VAL A 8 -9.97 9.05 18.24
N ALA A 9 -10.46 7.84 17.99
CA ALA A 9 -9.60 6.66 17.94
C ALA A 9 -9.49 6.12 16.51
N VAL A 10 -8.28 5.78 16.09
CA VAL A 10 -7.99 5.14 14.80
C VAL A 10 -7.63 3.68 15.06
N VAL A 11 -8.43 2.75 14.55
CA VAL A 11 -8.24 1.30 14.67
C VAL A 11 -7.54 0.78 13.42
N GLY A 12 -6.29 0.37 13.56
CA GLY A 12 -5.43 -0.12 12.48
C GLY A 12 -4.17 0.72 12.34
N ARG A 13 -3.06 0.23 12.91
CA ARG A 13 -1.71 0.83 12.84
C ARG A 13 -0.96 0.53 11.54
N GLY A 14 -1.69 0.53 10.43
CA GLY A 14 -1.12 0.38 9.09
C GLY A 14 -0.85 1.73 8.43
N MET A 15 -0.49 1.70 7.13
CA MET A 15 -0.11 2.91 6.38
C MET A 15 -1.21 3.99 6.37
N MET A 16 -2.47 3.62 6.06
CA MET A 16 -3.54 4.63 6.00
C MET A 16 -3.98 5.12 7.40
N GLY A 17 -4.00 4.22 8.38
CA GLY A 17 -4.45 4.56 9.74
C GLY A 17 -3.43 5.40 10.52
N SER A 18 -2.15 5.09 10.39
CA SER A 18 -1.07 5.87 11.03
C SER A 18 -1.00 7.27 10.43
N ALA A 19 -1.11 7.41 9.11
CA ALA A 19 -1.28 8.71 8.46
C ALA A 19 -2.50 9.49 8.98
N CYS A 20 -3.67 8.86 9.07
CA CYS A 20 -4.87 9.52 9.57
C CYS A 20 -4.68 10.03 11.00
N ALA A 21 -4.10 9.21 11.88
CA ALA A 21 -3.80 9.60 13.25
C ALA A 21 -2.80 10.77 13.31
N TRP A 22 -1.76 10.75 12.48
CA TRP A 22 -0.78 11.83 12.38
C TRP A 22 -1.44 13.16 12.01
N PHE A 23 -2.21 13.22 10.91
CA PHE A 23 -2.86 14.47 10.49
C PHE A 23 -3.93 14.97 11.47
N LEU A 24 -4.63 14.07 12.17
CA LEU A 24 -5.54 14.45 13.25
C LEU A 24 -4.80 15.08 14.43
N ALA A 25 -3.69 14.47 14.86
CA ALA A 25 -2.87 14.96 15.96
C ALA A 25 -2.19 16.30 15.63
N GLU A 26 -1.69 16.48 14.41
CA GLU A 26 -1.18 17.78 13.94
C GLU A 26 -2.23 18.88 13.97
N ALA A 27 -3.51 18.52 13.79
CA ALA A 27 -4.63 19.45 13.94
C ALA A 27 -5.05 19.69 15.41
N GLY A 28 -4.31 19.13 16.38
CA GLY A 28 -4.55 19.31 17.82
C GLY A 28 -5.61 18.38 18.42
N VAL A 29 -6.05 17.35 17.69
CA VAL A 29 -7.02 16.38 18.19
C VAL A 29 -6.35 15.42 19.18
N ASN A 30 -7.01 15.11 20.29
CA ASN A 30 -6.58 14.06 21.21
C ASN A 30 -6.88 12.67 20.61
N VAL A 31 -5.86 12.05 20.00
CA VAL A 31 -5.98 10.80 19.23
C VAL A 31 -5.47 9.58 20.00
N LEU A 32 -6.23 8.48 19.92
CA LEU A 32 -5.75 7.12 20.21
C LEU A 32 -5.51 6.38 18.89
N LEU A 33 -4.31 5.87 18.65
CA LEU A 33 -4.02 4.98 17.54
C LEU A 33 -3.78 3.56 18.09
N VAL A 34 -4.65 2.62 17.73
CA VAL A 34 -4.61 1.25 18.26
C VAL A 34 -4.49 0.22 17.14
N GLY A 35 -3.63 -0.78 17.33
CA GLY A 35 -3.49 -1.89 16.40
C GLY A 35 -2.35 -2.84 16.77
N GLN A 36 -2.52 -4.11 16.42
CA GLN A 36 -1.54 -5.15 16.69
C GLN A 36 -0.28 -4.97 15.83
N SER A 37 0.90 -5.08 16.45
CA SER A 37 2.20 -5.04 15.76
C SER A 37 2.43 -6.23 14.82
N GLU A 38 3.37 -6.07 13.88
CA GLU A 38 3.82 -7.16 13.00
C GLU A 38 4.37 -8.33 13.84
N PRO A 39 3.93 -9.58 13.60
CA PRO A 39 4.38 -10.73 14.38
C PRO A 39 5.82 -11.12 14.06
N ALA A 40 6.57 -11.55 15.07
CA ALA A 40 7.94 -12.05 14.90
C ALA A 40 8.01 -13.37 14.10
N ASP A 41 7.03 -14.26 14.28
CA ASP A 41 6.88 -15.49 13.49
C ASP A 41 5.52 -15.49 12.77
N ARG A 42 5.56 -15.17 11.48
CA ARG A 42 4.36 -15.13 10.61
C ARG A 42 3.59 -16.45 10.62
N LYS A 43 4.27 -17.60 10.65
CA LYS A 43 3.63 -18.92 10.48
C LYS A 43 2.92 -19.39 11.75
N LYS A 44 3.32 -18.89 12.92
CA LYS A 44 2.74 -19.25 14.23
C LYS A 44 1.84 -18.16 14.84
N HIS A 45 1.61 -17.06 14.12
CA HIS A 45 0.83 -15.95 14.64
C HIS A 45 -0.68 -16.25 14.60
N ASP A 46 -1.37 -16.00 15.71
CA ASP A 46 -2.81 -16.26 15.87
C ASP A 46 -3.69 -15.00 15.80
N GLY A 47 -3.10 -13.85 15.52
CA GLY A 47 -3.80 -12.57 15.37
C GLY A 47 -4.05 -12.14 13.93
N VAL A 48 -4.12 -10.83 13.73
CA VAL A 48 -4.30 -10.20 12.42
C VAL A 48 -2.95 -9.89 11.78
N PHE A 49 -2.97 -9.71 10.46
CA PHE A 49 -1.81 -9.35 9.64
C PHE A 49 -2.10 -8.09 8.82
N ALA A 50 -1.08 -7.54 8.16
CA ALA A 50 -1.25 -6.36 7.33
C ALA A 50 -0.65 -6.54 5.94
N SER A 51 -1.25 -5.87 4.96
CA SER A 51 -0.76 -5.81 3.57
C SER A 51 0.55 -5.02 3.39
N HIS A 52 1.12 -4.48 4.47
CA HIS A 52 2.39 -3.74 4.47
C HIS A 52 3.56 -4.53 5.09
N HIS A 53 3.32 -5.75 5.59
CA HIS A 53 4.36 -6.68 6.08
C HIS A 53 5.18 -7.24 4.90
N ASP A 54 5.90 -6.36 4.22
CA ASP A 54 6.58 -6.62 2.96
C ASP A 54 7.83 -5.75 2.85
N ASP A 55 8.73 -6.11 1.94
CA ASP A 55 10.03 -5.48 1.80
C ASP A 55 9.97 -4.23 0.91
N THR A 56 9.07 -4.21 -0.08
CA THR A 56 8.95 -3.10 -1.04
C THR A 56 7.53 -2.87 -1.58
N ARG A 57 7.19 -1.65 -1.97
CA ARG A 57 5.99 -1.36 -2.78
C ARG A 57 6.37 -0.39 -3.90
N ILE A 58 5.77 -0.54 -5.08
CA ILE A 58 5.99 0.41 -6.18
C ILE A 58 5.45 1.78 -5.76
N ALA A 59 6.26 2.81 -5.98
CA ALA A 59 5.88 4.21 -5.83
C ALA A 59 6.04 4.93 -7.16
N ARG A 60 4.98 5.59 -7.62
CA ARG A 60 4.92 6.32 -8.90
C ARG A 60 3.76 7.29 -8.89
N ILE A 61 3.93 8.43 -9.55
CA ILE A 61 2.83 9.38 -9.74
C ILE A 61 2.08 9.04 -11.02
N VAL A 62 2.81 8.85 -12.12
CA VAL A 62 2.25 8.46 -13.42
C VAL A 62 1.34 7.24 -13.27
N ASP A 63 0.06 7.35 -13.63
CA ASP A 63 -0.99 6.33 -13.47
C ASP A 63 -2.10 6.52 -14.51
N PRO A 64 -2.64 5.45 -15.12
CA PRO A 64 -3.75 5.59 -16.07
C PRO A 64 -5.04 6.09 -15.39
N ASN A 65 -5.16 6.01 -14.07
CA ASN A 65 -6.25 6.60 -13.31
C ASN A 65 -5.84 7.94 -12.70
N ARG A 66 -6.48 9.02 -13.16
CA ARG A 66 -6.20 10.40 -12.74
C ARG A 66 -6.32 10.64 -11.23
N VAL A 67 -7.28 9.99 -10.56
CA VAL A 67 -7.43 10.10 -9.10
C VAL A 67 -6.23 9.47 -8.39
N LYS A 68 -5.77 8.30 -8.86
CA LYS A 68 -4.58 7.64 -8.30
C LYS A 68 -3.31 8.44 -8.56
N ALA A 69 -3.20 9.06 -9.73
CA ALA A 69 -2.09 9.96 -10.05
C ALA A 69 -2.07 11.16 -9.11
N TRP A 70 -3.21 11.86 -8.97
CA TRP A 70 -3.33 13.01 -8.07
C TRP A 70 -3.02 12.66 -6.61
N LEU A 71 -3.56 11.54 -6.09
CA LEU A 71 -3.27 11.07 -4.72
C LEU A 71 -1.78 10.81 -4.50
N SER A 72 -1.10 10.25 -5.50
CA SER A 72 0.34 9.94 -5.42
C SER A 72 1.19 11.21 -5.51
N HIS A 73 0.79 12.14 -6.38
CA HIS A 73 1.39 13.46 -6.47
C HIS A 73 1.29 14.21 -5.15
N ARG A 74 0.10 14.18 -4.51
CA ARG A 74 -0.13 14.78 -3.19
C ARG A 74 0.69 14.11 -2.08
N ALA A 75 0.86 12.79 -2.13
CA ALA A 75 1.60 12.05 -1.12
C ALA A 75 3.12 12.24 -1.18
N LEU A 76 3.70 12.52 -2.35
CA LEU A 76 5.16 12.66 -2.50
C LEU A 76 5.79 13.69 -1.54
N PRO A 77 5.33 14.96 -1.47
CA PRO A 77 5.90 15.92 -0.54
C PRO A 77 5.67 15.51 0.93
N GLN A 78 4.57 14.81 1.24
CA GLN A 78 4.29 14.31 2.59
C GLN A 78 5.28 13.20 2.99
N ILE A 79 5.59 12.29 2.07
CA ILE A 79 6.63 11.27 2.26
C ILE A 79 7.98 11.95 2.53
N ARG A 80 8.37 12.94 1.72
CA ARG A 80 9.63 13.67 1.92
C ARG A 80 9.66 14.40 3.26
N HIS A 81 8.53 14.96 3.68
CA HIS A 81 8.41 15.59 4.99
C HIS A 81 8.59 14.57 6.12
N LEU A 82 7.97 13.39 6.03
CA LEU A 82 8.15 12.30 7.00
C LEU A 82 9.60 11.80 7.07
N GLU A 83 10.28 11.63 5.92
CA GLU A 83 11.70 11.26 5.88
C GLU A 83 12.55 12.31 6.64
N ASN A 84 12.27 13.59 6.43
CA ASN A 84 12.99 14.68 7.11
C ASN A 84 12.68 14.76 8.61
N LEU A 85 11.42 14.53 8.99
CA LEU A 85 10.96 14.62 10.38
C LEU A 85 11.48 13.47 11.24
N THR A 86 11.58 12.27 10.66
CA THR A 86 11.84 11.03 11.42
C THR A 86 13.22 10.44 11.16
N GLY A 87 13.88 10.83 10.08
CA GLY A 87 15.13 10.23 9.62
C GLY A 87 14.97 8.84 8.96
N GLU A 88 13.75 8.31 8.88
CA GLU A 88 13.47 7.06 8.16
C GLU A 88 13.68 7.25 6.64
N LYS A 89 14.23 6.25 5.98
CA LYS A 89 14.32 6.22 4.52
C LYS A 89 13.11 5.48 3.96
N ILE A 90 12.15 6.23 3.42
CA ILE A 90 10.88 5.69 2.94
C ILE A 90 10.96 5.43 1.44
N LEU A 91 11.29 6.44 0.63
CA LEU A 91 11.30 6.36 -0.83
C LEU A 91 12.71 6.21 -1.37
N HIS A 92 12.92 5.10 -2.10
CA HIS A 92 14.08 4.86 -2.93
C HIS A 92 13.74 5.32 -4.35
N ASP A 93 14.33 6.45 -4.73
CA ASP A 93 14.07 7.14 -5.99
C ASP A 93 14.96 6.54 -7.09
N VAL A 94 14.42 5.53 -7.77
CA VAL A 94 15.10 4.76 -8.82
C VAL A 94 14.34 4.82 -10.15
N GLY A 95 13.32 5.68 -10.23
CA GLY A 95 12.43 5.80 -11.36
C GLY A 95 11.40 4.66 -11.47
N HIS A 96 10.41 4.87 -12.32
CA HIS A 96 9.37 3.88 -12.63
C HIS A 96 9.12 3.79 -14.13
N LEU A 97 9.15 2.58 -14.67
CA LEU A 97 8.78 2.27 -16.05
C LEU A 97 7.45 1.54 -16.09
N TRP A 98 6.49 2.08 -16.84
CA TRP A 98 5.26 1.39 -17.19
C TRP A 98 5.32 0.96 -18.65
N LEU A 99 5.22 -0.34 -18.90
CA LEU A 99 5.05 -0.92 -20.22
C LEU A 99 3.59 -1.36 -20.35
N GLY A 100 2.87 -0.85 -21.35
CA GLY A 100 1.44 -1.12 -21.45
C GLY A 100 0.82 -0.70 -22.76
N PRO A 101 -0.49 -0.95 -22.93
CA PRO A 101 -1.21 -0.57 -24.14
C PRO A 101 -1.03 0.92 -24.46
N ALA A 102 -0.97 1.27 -25.75
CA ALA A 102 -0.68 2.62 -26.21
C ALA A 102 -1.71 3.64 -25.69
N GLU A 103 -2.96 3.23 -25.51
CA GLU A 103 -4.01 4.07 -24.93
C GLU A 103 -3.74 4.40 -23.46
N GLU A 104 -3.21 3.46 -22.66
CA GLU A 104 -2.85 3.73 -21.27
C GLU A 104 -1.64 4.67 -21.20
N VAL A 105 -0.64 4.46 -22.06
CA VAL A 105 0.53 5.36 -22.19
C VAL A 105 0.10 6.77 -22.55
N ALA A 106 -0.82 6.94 -23.50
CA ALA A 106 -1.35 8.24 -23.89
C ALA A 106 -2.11 8.94 -22.73
N VAL A 107 -2.92 8.20 -21.97
CA VAL A 107 -3.60 8.74 -20.77
C VAL A 107 -2.58 9.19 -19.72
N MET A 108 -1.54 8.40 -19.49
CA MET A 108 -0.47 8.73 -18.56
C MET A 108 0.37 9.92 -19.01
N ALA A 109 0.65 10.07 -20.31
CA ALA A 109 1.30 11.24 -20.87
C ALA A 109 0.51 12.53 -20.65
N ALA A 110 -0.83 12.46 -20.79
CA ALA A 110 -1.69 13.58 -20.43
C ALA A 110 -1.65 13.87 -18.92
N SER A 111 -1.57 12.85 -18.06
CA SER A 111 -1.41 13.03 -16.62
C SER A 111 -0.06 13.65 -16.26
N ASP A 112 1.01 13.27 -16.95
CA ASP A 112 2.34 13.84 -16.81
C ASP A 112 2.33 15.33 -17.12
N GLN A 113 1.75 15.74 -18.25
CA GLN A 113 1.61 17.17 -18.60
C GLN A 113 0.83 17.97 -17.54
N ASN A 114 -0.27 17.39 -17.03
CA ASN A 114 -1.10 18.07 -16.02
C ASN A 114 -0.42 18.21 -14.66
N LEU A 115 0.44 17.26 -14.29
CA LEU A 115 1.13 17.22 -13.00
C LEU A 115 2.60 17.65 -13.09
N ASN A 116 3.08 18.01 -14.28
CA ASN A 116 4.45 18.41 -14.59
C ASN A 116 5.51 17.42 -14.06
N LEU A 117 5.39 16.13 -14.42
CA LEU A 117 6.27 15.07 -13.88
C LEU A 117 7.57 14.91 -14.68
N GLY A 118 7.60 15.37 -15.93
CA GLY A 118 8.76 15.25 -16.82
C GLY A 118 9.00 13.81 -17.29
N CYS A 119 7.92 13.06 -17.51
CA CYS A 119 8.03 11.67 -17.96
C CYS A 119 8.54 11.58 -19.41
N GLN A 120 9.25 10.49 -19.71
CA GLN A 120 9.71 10.17 -21.06
C GLN A 120 8.85 9.04 -21.63
N GLN A 121 8.37 9.19 -22.86
CA GLN A 121 7.66 8.13 -23.58
C GLN A 121 8.61 7.41 -24.52
N PHE A 122 8.39 6.12 -24.68
CA PHE A 122 9.18 5.24 -25.54
C PHE A 122 8.25 4.45 -26.44
N SER A 123 8.58 4.37 -27.72
CA SER A 123 8.07 3.33 -28.61
C SER A 123 8.58 1.95 -28.17
N PRO A 124 7.93 0.85 -28.61
CA PRO A 124 8.38 -0.49 -28.25
C PRO A 124 9.85 -0.77 -28.59
N GLU A 125 10.35 -0.23 -29.71
CA GLU A 125 11.75 -0.38 -30.12
C GLU A 125 12.70 0.37 -29.17
N GLU A 126 12.36 1.62 -28.81
CA GLU A 126 13.20 2.45 -27.93
C GLU A 126 13.29 1.88 -26.51
N VAL A 127 12.26 1.19 -26.00
CA VAL A 127 12.32 0.53 -24.68
C VAL A 127 13.49 -0.46 -24.61
N GLY A 128 13.68 -1.29 -25.63
CA GLY A 128 14.78 -2.26 -25.67
C GLY A 128 16.16 -1.62 -25.83
N GLN A 129 16.22 -0.45 -26.46
CA GLN A 129 17.46 0.32 -26.64
C GLN A 129 17.88 1.02 -25.34
N GLU A 130 16.93 1.62 -24.62
CA GLU A 130 17.19 2.35 -23.38
C GLU A 130 17.42 1.39 -22.19
N PHE A 131 16.55 0.40 -22.04
CA PHE A 131 16.59 -0.54 -20.92
C PHE A 131 17.26 -1.86 -21.33
N THR A 132 18.54 -1.80 -21.69
CA THR A 132 19.33 -2.92 -22.26
C THR A 132 19.41 -4.19 -21.39
N ALA A 133 19.11 -4.10 -20.10
CA ALA A 133 19.02 -5.25 -19.21
C ALA A 133 17.72 -6.06 -19.38
N LEU A 134 16.76 -5.54 -20.15
CA LEU A 134 15.41 -6.08 -20.31
C LEU A 134 15.22 -6.69 -21.71
N SER A 135 14.31 -7.66 -21.78
CA SER A 135 13.71 -8.15 -23.02
C SER A 135 12.20 -7.88 -22.96
N PRO A 136 11.76 -6.63 -23.20
CA PRO A 136 10.35 -6.24 -23.10
C PRO A 136 9.49 -6.90 -24.18
N PRO A 137 8.17 -7.04 -23.98
CA PRO A 137 7.25 -7.43 -25.05
C PRO A 137 7.36 -6.46 -26.25
N ALA A 138 7.50 -7.02 -27.46
CA ALA A 138 7.89 -6.28 -28.66
C ALA A 138 6.85 -5.23 -29.14
N ASP A 139 5.63 -5.30 -28.64
CA ASP A 139 4.48 -4.49 -29.03
C ASP A 139 4.09 -3.44 -27.97
N LEU A 140 4.74 -3.43 -26.80
CA LEU A 140 4.36 -2.53 -25.71
C LEU A 140 5.19 -1.24 -25.72
N PRO A 141 4.57 -0.07 -25.92
CA PRO A 141 5.22 1.19 -25.63
C PRO A 141 5.44 1.38 -24.11
N GLY A 142 6.27 2.34 -23.77
CA GLY A 142 6.64 2.66 -22.39
C GLY A 142 6.44 4.12 -22.02
N ILE A 143 6.23 4.36 -20.73
CA ILE A 143 6.42 5.67 -20.11
C ILE A 143 7.25 5.55 -18.83
N PHE A 144 8.27 6.41 -18.72
CA PHE A 144 9.23 6.43 -17.62
C PHE A 144 9.13 7.71 -16.82
N GLN A 145 8.89 7.58 -15.52
CA GLN A 145 9.01 8.67 -14.55
C GLN A 145 10.36 8.55 -13.85
N ALA A 146 11.28 9.47 -14.10
CA ALA A 146 12.65 9.38 -13.59
C ALA A 146 12.79 9.71 -12.10
N THR A 147 12.02 10.68 -11.59
CA THR A 147 12.15 11.21 -10.22
C THR A 147 10.83 11.14 -9.45
N GLY A 148 10.91 11.06 -8.12
CA GLY A 148 9.74 10.88 -7.27
C GLY A 148 9.04 9.53 -7.51
N ALA A 149 9.78 8.54 -8.02
CA ALA A 149 9.28 7.23 -8.39
C ALA A 149 10.33 6.14 -8.18
N GLY A 150 9.89 4.90 -8.05
CA GLY A 150 10.72 3.78 -7.67
C GLY A 150 9.99 2.87 -6.72
N HIS A 151 10.53 2.71 -5.52
CA HIS A 151 9.89 1.89 -4.52
C HIS A 151 10.00 2.47 -3.12
N ILE A 152 9.01 2.16 -2.29
CA ILE A 152 9.04 2.48 -0.88
C ILE A 152 9.35 1.25 -0.03
N ASP A 153 9.96 1.48 1.12
CA ASP A 153 9.94 0.53 2.24
C ASP A 153 8.64 0.75 3.04
N PRO A 154 7.67 -0.17 2.95
CA PRO A 154 6.37 0.04 3.60
C PRO A 154 6.45 -0.05 5.12
N ARG A 155 7.44 -0.75 5.70
CA ARG A 155 7.63 -0.81 7.15
C ARG A 155 8.25 0.49 7.66
N ALA A 156 9.24 1.03 6.95
CA ALA A 156 9.80 2.36 7.25
C ALA A 156 8.73 3.45 7.16
N TYR A 157 7.84 3.36 6.16
CA TYR A 157 6.74 4.30 6.03
C TYR A 157 5.81 4.28 7.25
N VAL A 158 5.33 3.09 7.67
CA VAL A 158 4.45 2.97 8.85
C VAL A 158 5.16 3.42 10.13
N ARG A 159 6.46 3.09 10.30
CA ARG A 159 7.25 3.58 11.44
C ARG A 159 7.34 5.10 11.45
N ALA A 160 7.59 5.72 10.30
CA ALA A 160 7.68 7.17 10.18
C ALA A 160 6.33 7.85 10.48
N GLU A 161 5.23 7.36 9.91
CA GLU A 161 3.88 7.88 10.20
C GLU A 161 3.52 7.73 11.68
N GLY A 162 3.84 6.57 12.29
CA GLY A 162 3.64 6.32 13.71
C GLY A 162 4.45 7.25 14.60
N ALA A 163 5.74 7.43 14.31
CA ALA A 163 6.62 8.34 15.04
C ALA A 163 6.16 9.79 14.92
N ALA A 164 5.74 10.22 13.72
CA ALA A 164 5.20 11.55 13.50
C ALA A 164 3.88 11.76 14.27
N ALA A 165 2.99 10.76 14.30
CA ALA A 165 1.77 10.80 15.10
C ALA A 165 2.06 10.92 16.60
N GLU A 166 3.03 10.16 17.13
CA GLU A 166 3.45 10.23 18.54
C GLU A 166 4.07 11.58 18.89
N GLN A 167 4.94 12.12 18.02
CA GLN A 167 5.52 13.46 18.18
C GLN A 167 4.44 14.56 18.20
N ALA A 168 3.36 14.37 17.43
CA ALA A 168 2.19 15.26 17.43
C ALA A 168 1.24 15.03 18.63
N GLY A 169 1.52 14.09 19.52
CA GLY A 169 0.74 13.85 20.75
C GLY A 169 -0.25 12.69 20.71
N THR A 170 -0.23 11.85 19.66
CA THR A 170 -1.05 10.64 19.60
C THR A 170 -0.65 9.64 20.68
N SER A 171 -1.64 9.07 21.38
CA SER A 171 -1.42 7.90 22.23
C SER A 171 -1.46 6.63 21.38
N VAL A 172 -0.36 5.89 21.32
CA VAL A 172 -0.26 4.64 20.53
C VAL A 172 -0.38 3.43 21.45
N VAL A 173 -1.22 2.46 21.06
CA VAL A 173 -1.45 1.22 21.80
C VAL A 173 -1.28 0.02 20.88
N ASP A 174 -0.39 -0.89 21.27
CA ASP A 174 -0.28 -2.21 20.65
C ASP A 174 -1.33 -3.16 21.24
N ALA A 175 -2.46 -3.28 20.54
CA ALA A 175 -3.55 -4.15 20.95
C ALA A 175 -4.38 -4.59 19.75
N LEU A 176 -4.91 -5.80 19.85
CA LEU A 176 -5.93 -6.30 18.95
C LEU A 176 -7.30 -5.78 19.39
N VAL A 177 -8.02 -5.12 18.49
CA VAL A 177 -9.39 -4.65 18.74
C VAL A 177 -10.37 -5.75 18.33
N GLY A 178 -11.14 -6.25 19.31
CA GLY A 178 -12.12 -7.31 19.13
C GLY A 178 -13.54 -6.79 18.91
N ALA A 179 -13.86 -5.58 19.40
CA ALA A 179 -15.16 -4.95 19.15
C ALA A 179 -15.09 -3.42 19.15
N VAL A 180 -16.01 -2.81 18.39
CA VAL A 180 -16.20 -1.35 18.30
C VAL A 180 -17.69 -1.06 18.42
N LYS A 181 -18.13 -0.57 19.58
CA LYS A 181 -19.55 -0.45 19.93
C LYS A 181 -19.91 1.00 20.28
N GLU A 182 -20.95 1.54 19.69
CA GLU A 182 -21.50 2.83 20.11
C GLU A 182 -22.35 2.65 21.37
N GLN A 183 -21.98 3.34 22.46
CA GLN A 183 -22.66 3.27 23.75
C GLN A 183 -22.60 4.64 24.46
N ASN A 184 -23.72 5.06 25.06
CA ASN A 184 -23.79 6.25 25.91
C ASN A 184 -23.22 7.54 25.26
N GLY A 185 -23.42 7.71 23.95
CA GLY A 185 -22.93 8.88 23.22
C GLY A 185 -21.42 8.90 22.94
N ASN A 186 -20.72 7.78 23.17
CA ASN A 186 -19.32 7.55 22.77
C ASN A 186 -19.21 6.21 22.02
N VAL A 187 -18.00 5.87 21.59
CA VAL A 187 -17.63 4.58 21.03
C VAL A 187 -16.66 3.88 21.97
N THR A 188 -16.99 2.67 22.37
CA THR A 188 -16.16 1.78 23.19
C THR A 188 -15.38 0.82 22.30
N LEU A 189 -14.08 0.69 22.57
CA LEU A 189 -13.14 -0.23 21.93
C LEU A 189 -12.80 -1.34 22.93
N GLU A 190 -13.25 -2.57 22.66
CA GLU A 190 -12.83 -3.74 23.42
C GLU A 190 -11.54 -4.29 22.81
N THR A 191 -10.45 -4.28 23.57
CA THR A 191 -9.12 -4.66 23.06
C THR A 191 -8.42 -5.68 23.96
N SER A 192 -7.39 -6.33 23.41
CA SER A 192 -6.51 -7.22 24.19
C SER A 192 -5.73 -6.51 25.31
N ALA A 193 -5.66 -5.18 25.31
CA ALA A 193 -5.02 -4.36 26.35
C ALA A 193 -6.02 -3.71 27.32
N GLY A 194 -7.30 -4.10 27.24
CA GLY A 194 -8.40 -3.51 28.01
C GLY A 194 -9.29 -2.61 27.16
N GLU A 195 -10.18 -1.89 27.84
CA GLU A 195 -11.19 -1.04 27.20
C GLU A 195 -10.71 0.40 27.03
N PHE A 196 -11.03 1.00 25.89
CA PHE A 196 -10.83 2.43 25.61
C PHE A 196 -12.13 3.06 25.09
N ALA A 197 -12.28 4.38 25.27
CA ALA A 197 -13.44 5.12 24.78
C ALA A 197 -13.01 6.31 23.92
N ALA A 198 -13.77 6.61 22.86
CA ALA A 198 -13.57 7.77 22.00
C ALA A 198 -14.91 8.38 21.55
N GLN A 199 -14.94 9.67 21.22
CA GLN A 199 -16.16 10.30 20.70
C GLN A 199 -16.49 9.85 19.26
N ARG A 200 -15.44 9.59 18.47
CA ARG A 200 -15.49 9.02 17.11
C ARG A 200 -14.41 7.98 16.88
N VAL A 201 -14.63 7.07 15.95
CA VAL A 201 -13.68 6.02 15.56
C VAL A 201 -13.48 5.99 14.05
N VAL A 202 -12.25 5.77 13.61
CA VAL A 202 -11.89 5.44 12.22
C VAL A 202 -11.41 4.00 12.16
N LEU A 203 -12.06 3.18 11.35
CA LEU A 203 -11.63 1.81 11.07
C LEU A 203 -10.71 1.83 9.84
N ALA A 204 -9.42 1.61 10.05
CA ALA A 204 -8.37 1.46 9.04
C ALA A 204 -7.81 0.02 9.04
N THR A 205 -8.71 -0.96 9.12
CA THR A 205 -8.44 -2.38 9.43
C THR A 205 -8.01 -3.23 8.22
N GLY A 206 -7.85 -2.61 7.05
CA GLY A 206 -7.26 -3.24 5.87
C GLY A 206 -7.99 -4.53 5.44
N PRO A 207 -7.28 -5.66 5.25
CA PRO A 207 -7.92 -6.93 4.88
C PRO A 207 -8.73 -7.58 6.00
N PHE A 208 -8.46 -7.21 7.25
CA PHE A 208 -9.20 -7.71 8.42
C PHE A 208 -10.40 -6.80 8.76
N PHE A 209 -10.98 -6.14 7.75
CA PHE A 209 -12.12 -5.25 7.94
C PHE A 209 -13.34 -5.94 8.57
N ALA A 210 -13.47 -7.25 8.35
CA ALA A 210 -14.54 -8.08 8.91
C ALA A 210 -14.13 -8.82 10.20
N TYR A 211 -13.00 -8.47 10.83
CA TYR A 211 -12.56 -9.09 12.08
C TYR A 211 -13.24 -8.46 13.30
N GLY A 212 -13.66 -9.31 14.25
CA GLY A 212 -14.30 -8.87 15.48
C GLY A 212 -15.74 -8.42 15.27
N ASP A 213 -16.31 -7.77 16.28
CA ASP A 213 -17.65 -7.18 16.24
C ASP A 213 -17.55 -5.68 15.94
N THR A 214 -17.50 -5.33 14.65
CA THR A 214 -17.38 -3.93 14.21
C THR A 214 -18.36 -3.60 13.09
N PRO A 215 -18.77 -2.33 12.93
CA PRO A 215 -19.63 -1.92 11.81
C PRO A 215 -19.04 -2.20 10.42
N ALA A 216 -17.72 -2.35 10.30
CA ALA A 216 -17.07 -2.65 9.02
C ALA A 216 -17.42 -4.05 8.48
N ASN A 217 -17.93 -4.97 9.33
CA ASN A 217 -18.39 -6.29 8.90
C ASN A 217 -19.53 -6.26 7.88
N GLN A 218 -20.24 -5.13 7.79
CA GLN A 218 -21.32 -4.93 6.81
C GLN A 218 -20.83 -4.52 5.43
N LEU A 219 -19.54 -4.20 5.27
CA LEU A 219 -18.97 -3.81 3.99
C LEU A 219 -18.84 -5.02 3.06
N ASN A 220 -19.43 -4.92 1.87
CA ASN A 220 -19.28 -5.94 0.84
C ASN A 220 -17.97 -5.77 0.05
N LEU A 221 -16.85 -6.16 0.66
CA LEU A 221 -15.53 -6.05 0.05
C LEU A 221 -15.01 -7.42 -0.40
N THR A 222 -14.17 -7.41 -1.44
CA THR A 222 -13.46 -8.61 -1.90
C THR A 222 -11.98 -8.51 -1.58
N VAL A 223 -11.35 -9.66 -1.36
CA VAL A 223 -9.92 -9.80 -1.06
C VAL A 223 -9.27 -10.57 -2.20
N GLY A 224 -8.22 -10.00 -2.78
CA GLY A 224 -7.35 -10.70 -3.73
C GLY A 224 -6.10 -11.19 -3.02
N THR A 225 -5.88 -12.50 -3.04
CA THR A 225 -4.64 -13.10 -2.57
C THR A 225 -3.53 -12.87 -3.60
N ARG A 226 -2.30 -12.71 -3.12
CA ARG A 226 -1.11 -12.39 -3.92
C ARG A 226 0.04 -13.27 -3.45
N THR A 227 0.69 -13.92 -4.38
CA THR A 227 1.96 -14.63 -4.13
C THR A 227 3.04 -13.84 -4.82
N ILE A 228 3.94 -13.28 -4.03
CA ILE A 228 5.13 -12.59 -4.52
C ILE A 228 6.33 -13.53 -4.43
N ILE A 229 7.32 -13.33 -5.30
CA ILE A 229 8.58 -14.07 -5.24
C ILE A 229 9.72 -13.08 -5.01
N HIS A 230 10.51 -13.37 -3.98
CA HIS A 230 11.78 -12.73 -3.70
C HIS A 230 12.90 -13.58 -4.29
N PHE A 231 13.76 -12.96 -5.10
CA PHE A 231 14.97 -13.56 -5.65
C PHE A 231 16.18 -12.97 -4.98
N GLU A 232 17.05 -13.82 -4.45
CA GLU A 232 18.34 -13.41 -3.94
C GLU A 232 19.34 -13.34 -5.10
N LEU A 233 20.02 -12.19 -5.22
CA LEU A 233 20.96 -11.94 -6.31
C LEU A 233 22.41 -12.04 -5.81
N PRO A 234 23.34 -12.61 -6.60
CA PRO A 234 24.76 -12.44 -6.34
C PRO A 234 25.17 -10.97 -6.54
N ALA A 235 26.26 -10.54 -5.89
CA ALA A 235 26.69 -9.14 -5.88
C ALA A 235 26.93 -8.57 -7.29
N GLU A 236 27.53 -9.36 -8.19
CA GLU A 236 27.74 -8.97 -9.59
C GLU A 236 26.43 -8.67 -10.33
N GLU A 237 25.38 -9.43 -10.05
CA GLU A 237 24.08 -9.28 -10.70
C GLU A 237 23.29 -8.11 -10.11
N ALA A 238 23.37 -7.94 -8.80
CA ALA A 238 22.85 -6.75 -8.13
C ALA A 238 23.49 -5.47 -8.71
N GLN A 239 24.80 -5.48 -8.98
CA GLN A 239 25.49 -4.35 -9.60
C GLN A 239 25.07 -4.14 -11.06
N ARG A 240 24.95 -5.21 -11.85
CA ARG A 240 24.46 -5.15 -13.24
C ARG A 240 23.08 -4.51 -13.34
N LEU A 241 22.23 -4.74 -12.34
CA LEU A 241 20.85 -4.28 -12.29
C LEU A 241 20.64 -3.07 -11.36
N ALA A 242 21.71 -2.40 -10.92
CA ALA A 242 21.61 -1.29 -9.96
C ALA A 242 20.83 -0.07 -10.50
N GLY A 243 20.81 0.13 -11.82
CA GLY A 243 20.05 1.19 -12.49
C GLY A 243 18.62 0.79 -12.88
N LEU A 244 18.16 -0.40 -12.49
CA LEU A 244 16.83 -0.87 -12.88
C LEU A 244 15.74 -0.08 -12.14
N PRO A 245 14.72 0.46 -12.83
CA PRO A 245 13.62 1.12 -12.17
C PRO A 245 12.64 0.11 -11.55
N SER A 246 11.63 0.58 -10.83
CA SER A 246 10.45 -0.25 -10.61
C SER A 246 9.65 -0.36 -11.90
N ILE A 247 9.06 -1.53 -12.16
CA ILE A 247 8.46 -1.82 -13.46
C ILE A 247 7.06 -2.40 -13.29
N ILE A 248 6.12 -1.93 -14.11
CA ILE A 248 4.85 -2.62 -14.36
C ILE A 248 4.80 -2.99 -15.83
N VAL A 249 4.49 -4.25 -16.10
CA VAL A 249 4.20 -4.76 -17.44
C VAL A 249 2.72 -5.08 -17.50
N LYS A 250 2.01 -4.41 -18.39
CA LYS A 250 0.58 -4.56 -18.61
C LYS A 250 0.34 -5.04 -20.04
N THR A 251 -0.25 -6.21 -20.16
CA THR A 251 -0.52 -6.89 -21.43
C THR A 251 -2.02 -7.09 -21.58
N GLU A 252 -2.50 -7.26 -22.82
CA GLU A 252 -3.89 -7.67 -23.08
C GLU A 252 -4.22 -9.00 -22.41
N ASP A 253 -3.30 -9.97 -22.54
CA ASP A 253 -3.32 -11.21 -21.77
C ASP A 253 -2.96 -10.92 -20.31
N LYS A 254 -3.95 -10.93 -19.42
CA LYS A 254 -3.78 -10.63 -18.01
C LYS A 254 -2.81 -11.57 -17.30
N ASP A 255 -2.62 -12.79 -17.78
CA ASP A 255 -1.70 -13.76 -17.18
C ASP A 255 -0.23 -13.43 -17.47
N ARG A 256 0.02 -12.55 -18.45
CA ARG A 256 1.35 -11.99 -18.75
C ARG A 256 1.59 -10.62 -18.12
N SER A 257 0.65 -10.11 -17.33
CA SER A 257 0.82 -8.85 -16.58
C SER A 257 1.47 -9.09 -15.23
N PHE A 258 2.58 -8.41 -14.95
CA PHE A 258 3.34 -8.54 -13.72
C PHE A 258 4.02 -7.22 -13.36
N TYR A 259 4.65 -7.19 -12.20
CA TYR A 259 5.48 -6.06 -11.78
C TYR A 259 6.80 -6.54 -11.20
N VAL A 260 7.84 -5.72 -11.37
CA VAL A 260 9.19 -5.98 -10.87
C VAL A 260 9.62 -4.84 -9.96
N LEU A 261 10.18 -5.19 -8.81
CA LEU A 261 10.86 -4.26 -7.92
C LEU A 261 12.36 -4.53 -8.03
N PRO A 262 13.18 -3.47 -8.21
CA PRO A 262 14.59 -3.62 -8.50
C PRO A 262 15.37 -4.16 -7.29
N PRO A 263 16.67 -4.50 -7.47
CA PRO A 263 17.50 -4.99 -6.39
C PRO A 263 17.50 -4.06 -5.18
N LYS A 264 17.06 -4.57 -4.02
CA LYS A 264 17.09 -3.84 -2.74
C LYS A 264 18.03 -4.55 -1.75
N PRO A 265 19.07 -3.87 -1.25
CA PRO A 265 19.88 -4.37 -0.13
C PRO A 265 19.02 -4.60 1.11
N GLN A 266 19.26 -5.71 1.80
CA GLN A 266 18.63 -6.09 3.05
C GLN A 266 19.57 -5.85 4.24
N PRO A 267 19.05 -5.68 5.45
CA PRO A 267 19.87 -5.50 6.66
C PRO A 267 20.85 -6.65 6.94
N ASP A 268 20.55 -7.85 6.45
CA ASP A 268 21.38 -9.05 6.61
C ASP A 268 22.48 -9.21 5.55
N GLY A 269 22.67 -8.19 4.68
CA GLY A 269 23.67 -8.17 3.63
C GLY A 269 23.24 -8.81 2.30
N ARG A 270 22.06 -9.45 2.25
CA ARG A 270 21.52 -9.98 0.98
C ARG A 270 20.98 -8.85 0.10
N THR A 271 20.93 -9.09 -1.20
CA THR A 271 20.20 -8.21 -2.13
C THR A 271 19.04 -8.98 -2.75
N ILE A 272 17.84 -8.40 -2.64
CA ILE A 272 16.60 -9.05 -3.06
C ILE A 272 15.95 -8.25 -4.20
N MET A 273 15.64 -8.94 -5.30
CA MET A 273 14.70 -8.48 -6.33
C MET A 273 13.34 -9.12 -6.07
N LYS A 274 12.25 -8.44 -6.44
CA LYS A 274 10.90 -8.99 -6.26
C LYS A 274 10.07 -8.94 -7.54
N VAL A 275 9.33 -10.00 -7.79
CA VAL A 275 8.26 -10.03 -8.80
C VAL A 275 6.92 -10.34 -8.13
N GLY A 276 5.84 -9.85 -8.72
CA GLY A 276 4.50 -10.29 -8.35
C GLY A 276 3.50 -10.15 -9.48
N ILE A 277 2.45 -10.97 -9.40
CA ILE A 277 1.30 -10.94 -10.31
C ILE A 277 0.02 -10.55 -9.59
N THR A 278 -0.97 -10.13 -10.36
CA THR A 278 -2.32 -9.87 -9.88
C THR A 278 -3.22 -11.08 -10.14
N ARG A 279 -4.00 -11.47 -9.13
CA ARG A 279 -4.99 -12.56 -9.15
C ARG A 279 -6.42 -12.10 -8.84
N GLU A 280 -7.32 -13.05 -9.03
CA GLU A 280 -8.74 -13.05 -8.71
C GLU A 280 -9.06 -12.49 -7.32
N ARG A 281 -10.28 -11.95 -7.22
CA ARG A 281 -10.86 -11.39 -6.02
C ARG A 281 -11.88 -12.39 -5.48
N LYS A 282 -11.86 -12.65 -4.18
CA LYS A 282 -12.77 -13.59 -3.51
C LYS A 282 -13.33 -12.94 -2.25
N HIS A 283 -14.51 -13.36 -1.81
CA HIS A 283 -14.94 -13.09 -0.45
C HIS A 283 -14.23 -14.08 0.47
N LEU A 284 -13.45 -13.56 1.43
CA LEU A 284 -12.69 -14.35 2.38
C LEU A 284 -13.03 -13.91 3.80
N THR A 285 -13.18 -14.87 4.69
CA THR A 285 -13.32 -14.60 6.13
C THR A 285 -11.98 -14.15 6.74
N PRO A 286 -11.97 -13.47 7.89
CA PRO A 286 -10.75 -13.15 8.60
C PRO A 286 -9.86 -14.38 8.88
N SER A 287 -10.44 -15.53 9.20
CA SER A 287 -9.69 -16.77 9.41
C SER A 287 -9.00 -17.26 8.13
N GLN A 288 -9.70 -17.27 6.99
CA GLN A 288 -9.12 -17.64 5.70
C GLN A 288 -7.98 -16.69 5.28
N ILE A 289 -8.12 -15.39 5.59
CA ILE A 289 -7.05 -14.40 5.35
C ILE A 289 -5.84 -14.68 6.25
N ALA A 290 -6.06 -14.99 7.53
CA ALA A 290 -4.98 -15.37 8.45
C ALA A 290 -4.26 -16.65 7.98
N ASP A 291 -5.01 -17.68 7.58
CA ASP A 291 -4.45 -18.94 7.05
C ASP A 291 -3.61 -18.69 5.79
N TRP A 292 -4.10 -17.84 4.88
CA TRP A 292 -3.33 -17.40 3.72
C TRP A 292 -2.02 -16.71 4.13
N PHE A 293 -2.08 -15.79 5.10
CA PHE A 293 -0.89 -15.11 5.60
C PHE A 293 0.07 -16.03 6.34
N ARG A 294 -0.32 -17.21 6.82
CA ARG A 294 0.59 -18.24 7.37
C ARG A 294 1.17 -19.18 6.31
N SER A 295 0.53 -19.29 5.15
CA SER A 295 0.99 -20.10 4.02
C SER A 295 2.21 -19.48 3.30
N ASP A 296 2.80 -20.17 2.34
CA ASP A 296 3.82 -19.58 1.46
C ASP A 296 3.22 -19.01 0.15
N GLY A 297 1.92 -18.70 0.18
CA GLY A 297 1.15 -18.32 -0.99
C GLY A 297 0.71 -19.53 -1.81
N ASP A 298 0.41 -19.31 -3.09
CA ASP A 298 0.02 -20.36 -4.02
C ASP A 298 1.21 -20.72 -4.90
N LEU A 299 1.86 -21.81 -4.51
CA LEU A 299 3.07 -22.36 -5.11
C LEU A 299 2.84 -22.88 -6.54
N ALA A 300 1.60 -23.18 -6.93
CA ALA A 300 1.32 -23.67 -8.28
C ALA A 300 1.64 -22.63 -9.36
N MET A 301 1.62 -21.34 -9.03
CA MET A 301 1.96 -20.26 -9.97
C MET A 301 3.41 -19.79 -9.87
N GLU A 302 4.20 -20.33 -8.94
CA GLU A 302 5.60 -19.97 -8.80
C GLU A 302 6.39 -20.20 -10.11
N PRO A 303 6.23 -21.34 -10.83
CA PRO A 303 6.95 -21.56 -12.08
C PRO A 303 6.60 -20.53 -13.17
N HIS A 304 5.32 -20.18 -13.31
CA HIS A 304 4.85 -19.19 -14.29
C HIS A 304 5.44 -17.81 -14.01
N GLN A 305 5.39 -17.35 -12.75
CA GLN A 305 5.96 -16.05 -12.36
C GLN A 305 7.47 -15.98 -12.55
N LYS A 306 8.18 -17.09 -12.25
CA LYS A 306 9.62 -17.21 -12.54
C LYS A 306 9.89 -17.07 -14.03
N GLN A 307 9.11 -17.78 -14.86
CA GLN A 307 9.26 -17.72 -16.30
C GLN A 307 9.08 -16.29 -16.82
N LEU A 308 8.03 -15.58 -16.39
CA LEU A 308 7.81 -14.18 -16.76
C LEU A 308 9.01 -13.29 -16.42
N LEU A 309 9.63 -13.46 -15.25
CA LEU A 309 10.81 -12.69 -14.87
C LEU A 309 12.04 -13.06 -15.71
N PHE A 310 12.30 -14.35 -15.93
CA PHE A 310 13.47 -14.81 -16.68
C PHE A 310 13.38 -14.48 -18.17
N ASP A 311 12.18 -14.48 -18.74
CA ASP A 311 11.94 -14.00 -20.11
C ASP A 311 12.14 -12.48 -20.19
N PHE A 312 11.76 -11.75 -19.14
CA PHE A 312 11.86 -10.29 -19.11
C PHE A 312 13.26 -9.77 -18.79
N ILE A 313 14.06 -10.50 -18.00
CA ILE A 313 15.46 -10.17 -17.69
C ILE A 313 16.32 -11.37 -18.13
N PRO A 314 16.78 -11.37 -19.40
CA PRO A 314 17.52 -12.50 -19.93
C PRO A 314 18.83 -12.71 -19.17
N ASN A 315 19.21 -13.98 -18.99
CA ASN A 315 20.41 -14.42 -18.28
C ASN A 315 20.47 -14.00 -16.79
N LEU A 316 19.32 -13.68 -16.18
CA LEU A 316 19.25 -13.32 -14.75
C LEU A 316 19.84 -14.44 -13.87
N LYS A 317 20.87 -14.09 -13.10
CA LYS A 317 21.49 -15.00 -12.12
C LYS A 317 20.85 -14.84 -10.75
N VAL A 318 20.43 -15.94 -10.14
CA VAL A 318 19.85 -15.94 -8.79
C VAL A 318 20.54 -16.99 -7.91
N LEU A 319 20.75 -16.64 -6.64
CA LEU A 319 21.26 -17.57 -5.61
C LEU A 319 20.13 -18.46 -5.06
N GLY A 320 18.90 -17.94 -5.08
CA GLY A 320 17.73 -18.65 -4.62
C GLY A 320 16.47 -17.80 -4.75
N SER A 321 15.32 -18.42 -4.48
CA SER A 321 14.04 -17.73 -4.48
C SER A 321 13.17 -18.20 -3.32
N ARG A 322 12.33 -17.31 -2.78
CA ARG A 322 11.30 -17.63 -1.79
C ARG A 322 10.00 -16.95 -2.14
N THR A 323 8.87 -17.61 -1.91
CA THR A 323 7.56 -17.00 -2.04
C THR A 323 7.12 -16.33 -0.74
N ALA A 324 6.22 -15.36 -0.83
CA ALA A 324 5.54 -14.80 0.34
C ALA A 324 4.07 -14.46 0.01
N PRO A 325 3.15 -14.62 0.98
CA PRO A 325 1.76 -14.24 0.82
C PRO A 325 1.57 -12.74 1.04
N CYS A 326 0.68 -12.14 0.27
CA CYS A 326 0.14 -10.81 0.50
C CYS A 326 -1.35 -10.82 0.13
N VAL A 327 -2.09 -9.79 0.55
CA VAL A 327 -3.49 -9.60 0.19
C VAL A 327 -3.77 -8.15 -0.17
N THR A 328 -4.79 -7.95 -0.98
CA THR A 328 -5.34 -6.64 -1.31
C THR A 328 -6.84 -6.66 -1.12
N THR A 329 -7.38 -5.63 -0.46
CA THR A 329 -8.83 -5.44 -0.32
C THR A 329 -9.36 -4.49 -1.38
N TYR A 330 -10.47 -4.85 -2.02
CA TYR A 330 -11.06 -4.14 -3.15
C TYR A 330 -12.50 -3.72 -2.86
N THR A 331 -12.84 -2.53 -3.35
CA THR A 331 -14.21 -2.05 -3.55
C THR A 331 -14.63 -2.27 -5.00
N GLU A 332 -15.93 -2.18 -5.27
CA GLU A 332 -16.45 -2.17 -6.63
C GLU A 332 -16.04 -0.90 -7.39
N THR A 333 -16.02 0.25 -6.72
CA THR A 333 -15.62 1.55 -7.31
C THR A 333 -14.13 1.60 -7.68
N GLY A 334 -13.30 0.72 -7.13
CA GLY A 334 -11.85 0.76 -7.31
C GLY A 334 -11.14 1.85 -6.50
N HIS A 335 -11.86 2.52 -5.58
CA HIS A 335 -11.35 3.55 -4.67
C HIS A 335 -11.57 3.16 -3.20
N PRO A 336 -10.66 3.51 -2.28
CA PRO A 336 -10.86 3.31 -0.84
C PRO A 336 -12.16 3.94 -0.35
N ILE A 337 -12.77 3.32 0.66
CA ILE A 337 -13.90 3.91 1.37
C ILE A 337 -13.34 4.90 2.39
N ILE A 338 -13.78 6.16 2.29
CA ILE A 338 -13.52 7.25 3.22
C ILE A 338 -14.88 7.84 3.60
N ASP A 339 -15.63 7.11 4.44
CA ASP A 339 -17.03 7.45 4.72
C ASP A 339 -17.52 6.95 6.08
N ASN A 340 -18.69 7.44 6.52
CA ASN A 340 -19.33 7.02 7.76
C ASN A 340 -19.98 5.65 7.59
N LEU A 341 -19.72 4.75 8.53
CA LEU A 341 -20.45 3.50 8.70
C LEU A 341 -21.68 3.71 9.59
N THR A 342 -21.53 4.58 10.58
CA THR A 342 -22.52 5.02 11.56
C THR A 342 -22.30 6.51 11.87
N ASP A 343 -23.03 7.07 12.83
CA ASP A 343 -22.87 8.48 13.23
C ASP A 343 -21.50 8.79 13.84
N ARG A 344 -20.85 7.80 14.48
CA ARG A 344 -19.56 7.97 15.18
C ARG A 344 -18.44 7.09 14.66
N VAL A 345 -18.70 6.14 13.76
CA VAL A 345 -17.69 5.25 13.18
C VAL A 345 -17.55 5.51 11.68
N SER A 346 -16.34 5.82 11.24
CA SER A 346 -15.96 5.98 9.83
C SER A 346 -15.06 4.84 9.36
N ALA A 347 -15.04 4.57 8.07
CA ALA A 347 -14.09 3.67 7.40
C ALA A 347 -13.00 4.47 6.67
N LEU A 348 -11.79 3.93 6.72
CA LEU A 348 -10.65 4.22 5.85
C LEU A 348 -10.09 2.88 5.37
N ILE A 349 -10.81 2.21 4.47
CA ILE A 349 -10.62 0.79 4.15
C ILE A 349 -10.50 0.59 2.64
N ALA A 350 -9.92 -0.55 2.24
CA ALA A 350 -9.79 -1.00 0.86
C ALA A 350 -8.82 -0.17 0.01
N GLY A 351 -7.52 -0.39 0.21
CA GLY A 351 -6.47 0.28 -0.55
C GLY A 351 -6.41 -0.06 -2.05
N ASN A 352 -7.25 -0.99 -2.54
CA ASN A 352 -7.46 -1.30 -3.97
C ASN A 352 -6.17 -1.59 -4.78
N GLY A 353 -5.11 -2.00 -4.09
CA GLY A 353 -3.84 -2.41 -4.70
C GLY A 353 -2.89 -1.27 -5.05
N TYR A 354 -3.24 -0.02 -4.73
CA TYR A 354 -2.40 1.14 -5.02
C TYR A 354 -2.13 2.04 -3.81
N ALA A 355 -2.86 1.85 -2.70
CA ALA A 355 -2.79 2.79 -1.58
C ALA A 355 -1.39 2.96 -0.97
N ALA A 356 -0.49 1.98 -1.06
CA ALA A 356 0.84 2.09 -0.46
C ALA A 356 1.62 3.34 -0.93
N LYS A 357 1.52 3.70 -2.22
CA LYS A 357 2.21 4.88 -2.78
C LYS A 357 1.55 6.21 -2.41
N CYS A 358 0.33 6.18 -1.87
CA CYS A 358 -0.44 7.38 -1.55
C CYS A 358 -1.14 7.30 -0.18
N ALA A 359 -0.60 6.49 0.73
CA ALA A 359 -1.23 6.19 2.01
C ALA A 359 -1.38 7.44 2.88
N SER A 360 -0.33 8.26 2.95
CA SER A 360 -0.36 9.56 3.62
C SER A 360 -1.49 10.45 3.11
N ALA A 361 -1.64 10.61 1.78
CA ALA A 361 -2.72 11.43 1.21
C ALA A 361 -4.12 10.88 1.52
N LEU A 362 -4.30 9.56 1.55
CA LEU A 362 -5.56 8.93 1.94
C LEU A 362 -5.88 9.14 3.42
N GLY A 363 -4.87 9.03 4.30
CA GLY A 363 -4.99 9.34 5.72
C GLY A 363 -5.35 10.80 5.96
N GLU A 364 -4.73 11.72 5.22
CA GLU A 364 -5.03 13.14 5.26
C GLU A 364 -6.48 13.44 4.85
N LEU A 365 -6.98 12.82 3.76
CA LEU A 365 -8.36 12.99 3.32
C LEU A 365 -9.36 12.53 4.39
N ALA A 366 -9.09 11.39 5.04
CA ALA A 366 -9.93 10.90 6.13
C ALA A 366 -9.90 11.83 7.35
N ALA A 367 -8.73 12.30 7.75
CA ALA A 367 -8.56 13.25 8.85
C ALA A 367 -9.30 14.57 8.55
N ASN A 368 -9.07 15.15 7.38
CA ASN A 368 -9.68 16.41 6.97
C ASN A 368 -11.21 16.32 6.88
N ARG A 369 -11.75 15.18 6.42
CA ARG A 369 -13.20 14.91 6.44
C ARG A 369 -13.77 14.96 7.86
N LEU A 370 -13.09 14.35 8.84
CA LEU A 370 -13.53 14.35 10.24
C LEU A 370 -13.42 15.74 10.89
N LEU A 371 -12.45 16.54 10.46
CA LEU A 371 -12.27 17.92 10.87
C LEU A 371 -13.23 18.91 10.19
N GLY A 372 -14.10 18.43 9.29
CA GLY A 372 -15.04 19.28 8.55
C GLY A 372 -14.36 20.22 7.54
N LYS A 373 -13.13 19.92 7.13
CA LYS A 373 -12.43 20.71 6.10
C LYS A 373 -13.01 20.40 4.72
N PRO A 374 -12.98 21.37 3.77
CA PRO A 374 -13.43 21.14 2.40
C PRO A 374 -12.71 19.97 1.73
N TRP A 375 -13.46 19.18 0.97
CA TRP A 375 -12.89 18.14 0.12
C TRP A 375 -12.13 18.77 -1.07
N PRO A 376 -10.96 18.22 -1.47
CA PRO A 376 -10.21 18.75 -2.62
C PRO A 376 -11.02 18.71 -3.92
N THR A 377 -10.94 19.78 -4.71
CA THR A 377 -11.73 19.94 -5.94
C THR A 377 -11.28 19.05 -7.10
N GLU A 378 -10.04 18.56 -7.04
CA GLU A 378 -9.39 17.78 -8.10
C GLU A 378 -9.88 16.33 -8.17
N ILE A 379 -10.54 15.84 -7.11
CA ILE A 379 -11.06 14.47 -7.03
C ILE A 379 -12.51 14.47 -6.52
N ASN A 380 -13.37 13.69 -7.17
CA ASN A 380 -14.77 13.58 -6.75
C ASN A 380 -14.88 12.77 -5.43
N GLN A 381 -15.44 13.40 -4.39
CA GLN A 381 -15.68 12.76 -3.09
C GLN A 381 -16.55 11.51 -3.19
N GLN A 382 -17.53 11.50 -4.09
CA GLN A 382 -18.48 10.37 -4.25
C GLN A 382 -17.78 9.05 -4.59
N LEU A 383 -16.59 9.11 -5.20
CA LEU A 383 -15.80 7.90 -5.50
C LEU A 383 -15.37 7.13 -4.24
N PHE A 384 -15.28 7.83 -3.10
CA PHE A 384 -14.81 7.30 -1.82
C PHE A 384 -15.95 7.01 -0.84
N GLN A 385 -17.20 7.28 -1.22
CA GLN A 385 -18.36 6.96 -0.40
C GLN A 385 -18.63 5.45 -0.42
N ARG A 386 -19.25 4.94 0.65
CA ARG A 386 -19.73 3.56 0.62
C ARG A 386 -20.85 3.44 -0.44
N PRO A 387 -20.91 2.33 -1.20
CA PRO A 387 -21.96 2.12 -2.19
C PRO A 387 -23.36 2.03 -1.57
#